data_AF-A0A9C6TT50-F1
#
_entry.id   AF-A0A9C6TT50-F1
#
_cell.length_a   1.000
_cell.length_b   1.000
_cell.length_c   1.000
_cell.angle_alpha   90.00
_cell.angle_beta   90.00
_cell.angle_gamma   90.00
#
_symmetry.space_group_name_H-M   'P 1'
#
loop_
_entity.id
_entity.type
_entity.pdbx_description
1 polymer ?
#
loop_
_entity_poly.entity_id
_entity_poly.type
_entity_poly.pdbx_seq_one_letter_code
_entity_poly.pdbx_strand_id
1 'polypeptide(L)'
;MVNLKLMTCSYQPRWRDTRSVKSSRGDGLEGLLRVVASQLEELQINGEVQPSVMVEVERMTSLKRLAVKCVNDKSLDFPDLPLQLEELKIKFPSENQLLCVDRMSRLRSLQVLDYQGPNLSFAPSQHTALRWLSVAFNAVHKNTMMSLIRAYASSVQELYIACSVSERIRKSFYHPNLADDLAACGLHALRRLVLERPASDPCADQVASCLLQCRTIGRSLPSHVQVVCISCNLSAL
;
A
#
# COMPACT_ATOMS: atom_id res chain seq x y z
N MET A 1 6.55 8.01 -20.96
CA MET A 1 6.84 6.75 -20.22
C MET A 1 7.59 7.10 -18.95
N VAL A 2 6.91 7.07 -17.80
CA VAL A 2 7.54 7.36 -16.50
C VAL A 2 7.98 6.03 -15.90
N ASN A 3 9.29 5.84 -15.82
CA ASN A 3 9.92 4.71 -15.15
C ASN A 3 9.70 4.89 -13.64
N LEU A 4 8.67 4.23 -13.09
CA LEU A 4 8.49 4.10 -11.65
C LEU A 4 9.61 3.19 -11.15
N LYS A 5 10.74 3.80 -10.78
CA LYS A 5 11.69 3.18 -9.85
C LYS A 5 10.94 3.04 -8.52
N LEU A 6 10.19 1.94 -8.40
CA LEU A 6 9.71 1.45 -7.11
C LEU A 6 10.97 1.20 -6.30
N MET A 7 11.30 2.14 -5.41
CA MET A 7 12.35 1.95 -4.42
C MET A 7 11.92 0.76 -3.59
N THR A 8 12.58 -0.36 -3.85
CA THR A 8 12.57 -1.55 -3.00
C THR A 8 13.00 -1.11 -1.61
N CYS A 9 12.05 -0.99 -0.68
CA CYS A 9 12.37 -1.02 0.74
C CYS A 9 13.04 -2.37 1.00
N SER A 10 14.36 -2.34 1.21
CA SER A 10 15.21 -3.51 1.40
C SER A 10 14.97 -4.11 2.79
N TYR A 11 13.82 -4.75 2.97
CA TYR A 11 13.75 -5.84 3.94
C TYR A 11 14.54 -7.00 3.36
N GLN A 12 15.61 -7.38 4.08
CA GLN A 12 16.42 -8.58 3.78
C GLN A 12 15.51 -9.77 3.46
N PRO A 13 15.86 -10.62 2.47
CA PRO A 13 15.04 -11.76 2.09
C PRO A 13 15.06 -12.76 3.23
N ARG A 14 13.99 -12.75 4.03
CA ARG A 14 13.86 -13.58 5.24
C ARG A 14 13.64 -15.06 4.93
N TRP A 15 13.54 -15.44 3.65
CA TRP A 15 13.30 -16.80 3.19
C TRP A 15 14.09 -17.03 1.89
N ARG A 16 15.08 -17.93 1.90
CA ARG A 16 15.96 -18.21 0.74
C ARG A 16 15.45 -19.32 -0.19
N ASP A 17 14.33 -19.94 0.13
CA ASP A 17 13.79 -21.11 -0.60
C ASP A 17 12.32 -20.95 -1.02
N THR A 18 11.84 -19.71 -1.21
CA THR A 18 10.45 -19.47 -1.61
C THR A 18 10.25 -19.77 -3.10
N ARG A 19 9.29 -20.67 -3.38
CA ARG A 19 8.75 -20.89 -4.72
C ARG A 19 8.08 -19.59 -5.17
N SER A 20 8.79 -18.84 -6.00
CA SER A 20 8.44 -17.47 -6.36
C SER A 20 8.43 -17.29 -7.87
N VAL A 21 7.49 -16.48 -8.36
CA VAL A 21 7.39 -16.08 -9.76
C VAL A 21 7.39 -14.57 -9.81
N LYS A 22 8.29 -14.02 -10.63
CA LYS A 22 8.38 -12.58 -10.89
C LYS A 22 8.26 -12.36 -12.39
N SER A 23 7.24 -11.62 -12.78
CA SER A 23 6.98 -11.29 -14.18
C SER A 23 7.00 -9.78 -14.39
N SER A 24 7.61 -9.35 -15.49
CA SER A 24 7.52 -7.97 -15.97
C SER A 24 6.27 -7.72 -16.82
N ARG A 25 5.60 -8.77 -17.31
CA ARG A 25 4.37 -8.72 -18.13
C ARG A 25 3.17 -9.23 -17.34
N GLY A 26 2.00 -8.66 -17.57
CA GLY A 26 0.77 -9.02 -16.86
C GLY A 26 -0.26 -9.78 -17.69
N ASP A 27 -0.01 -9.97 -18.98
CA ASP A 27 -0.82 -10.69 -19.93
C ASP A 27 -0.25 -12.09 -20.24
N GLY A 28 -1.13 -13.06 -20.56
CA GLY A 28 -0.74 -14.39 -21.03
C GLY A 28 -0.10 -15.30 -19.98
N LEU A 29 -0.22 -14.97 -18.69
CA LEU A 29 0.36 -15.75 -17.60
C LEU A 29 -0.53 -16.90 -17.12
N GLU A 30 -1.78 -16.97 -17.57
CA GLU A 30 -2.79 -17.90 -17.07
C GLU A 30 -2.33 -19.35 -17.15
N GLY A 31 -1.77 -19.76 -18.30
CA GLY A 31 -1.28 -21.12 -18.50
C GLY A 31 -0.12 -21.47 -17.56
N LEU A 32 0.82 -20.54 -17.36
CA LEU A 32 1.94 -20.73 -16.42
C LEU A 32 1.43 -20.82 -14.98
N LEU A 33 0.60 -19.85 -14.58
CA LEU A 33 0.05 -19.76 -13.22
C LEU A 33 -0.74 -21.01 -12.86
N ARG A 34 -1.54 -21.54 -13.80
CA ARG A 34 -2.29 -22.79 -13.61
C ARG A 34 -1.38 -23.99 -13.31
N VAL A 35 -0.20 -24.06 -13.92
CA VAL A 35 0.77 -25.15 -13.71
C VAL A 35 1.46 -25.02 -12.35
N VAL A 36 1.78 -23.80 -11.93
CA VAL A 36 2.59 -23.56 -10.71
C VAL A 36 1.75 -23.24 -9.46
N ALA A 37 0.43 -23.04 -9.60
CA ALA A 37 -0.48 -22.50 -8.57
C ALA A 37 -0.39 -23.20 -7.21
N SER A 38 -0.36 -24.54 -7.19
CA SER A 38 -0.43 -25.32 -5.95
C SER A 38 0.82 -25.16 -5.07
N GLN A 39 1.92 -24.72 -5.65
CA GLN A 39 3.22 -24.67 -5.01
C GLN A 39 3.74 -23.24 -4.81
N LEU A 40 3.12 -22.26 -5.46
CA LEU A 40 3.61 -20.89 -5.48
C LEU A 40 3.31 -20.17 -4.16
N GLU A 41 4.33 -19.61 -3.52
CA GLU A 41 4.18 -18.85 -2.27
C GLU A 41 4.32 -17.34 -2.49
N GLU A 42 5.04 -16.90 -3.52
CA GLU A 42 5.23 -15.49 -3.87
C GLU A 42 4.97 -15.25 -5.35
N LEU A 43 4.11 -14.29 -5.64
CA LEU A 43 3.82 -13.82 -6.99
C LEU A 43 4.01 -12.31 -7.07
N GLN A 44 4.88 -11.88 -7.97
CA GLN A 44 5.05 -10.47 -8.32
C GLN A 44 4.85 -10.29 -9.82
N ILE A 45 3.91 -9.43 -10.20
CA ILE A 45 3.65 -9.05 -11.57
C ILE A 45 3.72 -7.52 -11.67
N ASN A 46 4.76 -7.02 -12.35
CA ASN A 46 4.97 -5.58 -12.50
C ASN A 46 4.13 -4.97 -13.65
N GLY A 47 3.69 -5.81 -14.60
CA GLY A 47 2.78 -5.42 -15.67
C GLY A 47 1.33 -5.31 -15.19
N GLU A 48 0.46 -4.74 -16.03
CA GLU A 48 -0.97 -4.67 -15.73
C GLU A 48 -1.62 -6.04 -15.90
N VAL A 49 -2.28 -6.53 -14.85
CA VAL A 49 -2.95 -7.83 -14.83
C VAL A 49 -4.42 -7.69 -15.22
N GLN A 50 -4.84 -8.57 -16.12
CA GLN A 50 -6.24 -8.74 -16.52
C GLN A 50 -6.99 -9.60 -15.49
N PRO A 51 -8.33 -9.52 -15.44
CA PRO A 51 -9.15 -10.38 -14.58
C PRO A 51 -8.87 -11.88 -14.76
N SER A 52 -8.61 -12.34 -15.98
CA SER A 52 -8.28 -13.73 -16.30
C SER A 52 -7.08 -14.25 -15.51
N VAL A 53 -6.05 -13.43 -15.34
CA VAL A 53 -4.87 -13.76 -14.53
C VAL A 53 -5.25 -13.83 -13.05
N MET A 54 -6.08 -12.90 -12.58
CA MET A 54 -6.52 -12.86 -11.19
C MET A 54 -7.42 -14.05 -10.81
N VAL A 55 -8.15 -14.66 -11.76
CA VAL A 55 -8.90 -15.91 -11.53
C VAL A 55 -7.97 -17.06 -11.18
N GLU A 56 -6.78 -17.12 -11.80
CA GLU A 56 -5.79 -18.13 -11.44
C GLU A 56 -5.16 -17.80 -10.07
N VAL A 57 -4.94 -16.52 -9.76
CA VAL A 57 -4.41 -16.08 -8.45
C VAL A 57 -5.35 -16.43 -7.30
N GLU A 58 -6.66 -16.21 -7.45
CA GLU A 58 -7.69 -16.55 -6.45
C GLU A 58 -7.59 -18.02 -5.99
N ARG A 59 -7.24 -18.92 -6.92
CA ARG A 59 -7.14 -20.37 -6.67
C ARG A 59 -5.83 -20.81 -6.03
N MET A 60 -4.85 -19.92 -5.85
CA MET A 60 -3.54 -20.26 -5.31
C MET A 60 -3.59 -20.33 -3.78
N THR A 61 -3.96 -21.48 -3.23
CA THR A 61 -4.10 -21.69 -1.77
C THR A 61 -2.80 -21.62 -0.98
N SER A 62 -1.64 -21.81 -1.63
CA SER A 62 -0.32 -21.72 -1.02
C SER A 62 0.27 -20.30 -1.04
N LEU A 63 -0.39 -19.36 -1.73
CA LEU A 63 0.14 -18.02 -1.96
C LEU A 63 0.13 -17.20 -0.66
N LYS A 64 1.32 -16.74 -0.24
CA LYS A 64 1.52 -15.90 0.96
C LYS A 64 1.80 -14.46 0.60
N ARG A 65 2.38 -14.20 -0.58
CA ARG A 65 2.84 -12.86 -1.00
C ARG A 65 2.34 -12.54 -2.39
N LEU A 66 1.63 -11.45 -2.53
CA LEU A 66 1.10 -10.99 -3.81
C LEU A 66 1.48 -9.53 -4.05
N ALA A 67 2.10 -9.26 -5.18
CA ALA A 67 2.39 -7.91 -5.66
C ALA A 67 1.90 -7.76 -7.11
N VAL A 68 0.82 -7.02 -7.31
CA VAL A 68 0.18 -6.88 -8.64
C VAL A 68 -0.29 -5.45 -8.90
N LYS A 69 -0.42 -5.13 -10.18
CA LYS A 69 -1.05 -3.92 -10.68
C LYS A 69 -2.22 -4.33 -11.56
N CYS A 70 -3.46 -4.15 -11.10
CA CYS A 70 -4.63 -4.39 -11.94
C CYS A 70 -4.70 -3.35 -13.07
N VAL A 71 -5.28 -3.73 -14.19
CA VAL A 71 -5.64 -2.79 -15.25
C VAL A 71 -6.60 -1.74 -14.67
N ASN A 72 -6.37 -0.48 -14.99
CA ASN A 72 -7.22 0.61 -14.52
C ASN A 72 -8.47 0.76 -15.42
N ASP A 73 -9.34 -0.24 -15.40
CA ASP A 73 -10.62 -0.24 -16.10
C ASP A 73 -11.74 -0.60 -15.13
N LYS A 74 -12.64 0.34 -14.88
CA LYS A 74 -13.75 0.20 -13.92
C LYS A 74 -14.88 -0.69 -14.43
N SER A 75 -14.89 -1.01 -15.73
CA SER A 75 -15.87 -1.91 -16.33
C SER A 75 -15.52 -3.39 -16.12
N LEU A 76 -14.28 -3.67 -15.74
CA LEU A 76 -13.81 -5.02 -15.49
C LEU A 76 -14.12 -5.45 -14.06
N ASP A 77 -14.69 -6.65 -13.94
CA ASP A 77 -14.87 -7.30 -12.65
C ASP A 77 -13.65 -8.17 -12.35
N PHE A 78 -13.10 -8.00 -11.14
CA PHE A 78 -11.94 -8.74 -10.68
C PHE A 78 -12.36 -9.70 -9.56
N PRO A 79 -11.89 -10.95 -9.59
CA PRO A 79 -12.19 -11.91 -8.53
C PRO A 79 -11.57 -11.47 -7.19
N ASP A 80 -12.04 -12.13 -6.12
CA ASP A 80 -11.55 -11.93 -4.77
C ASP A 80 -10.06 -12.28 -4.64
N LEU A 81 -9.42 -11.71 -3.63
CA LEU A 81 -8.02 -12.02 -3.31
C LEU A 81 -7.95 -13.25 -2.39
N PRO A 82 -6.90 -14.09 -2.51
CA PRO A 82 -6.70 -15.20 -1.59
C PRO A 82 -6.60 -14.73 -0.14
N LEU A 83 -7.38 -15.34 0.75
CA LEU A 83 -7.53 -14.86 2.14
C LEU A 83 -6.33 -15.19 3.04
N GLN A 84 -5.48 -16.14 2.64
CA GLN A 84 -4.32 -16.58 3.41
C GLN A 84 -3.07 -15.71 3.23
N LEU A 85 -3.16 -14.62 2.45
CA LEU A 85 -2.04 -13.71 2.20
C LEU A 85 -1.47 -13.13 3.50
N GLU A 86 -0.15 -13.11 3.58
CA GLU A 86 0.62 -12.46 4.65
C GLU A 86 1.17 -11.10 4.19
N GLU A 87 1.42 -10.94 2.89
CA GLU A 87 1.88 -9.68 2.30
C GLU A 87 1.11 -9.39 1.02
N LEU A 88 0.49 -8.20 0.94
CA LEU A 88 -0.24 -7.74 -0.24
C LEU A 88 0.28 -6.37 -0.67
N LYS A 89 0.63 -6.25 -1.95
CA LYS A 89 0.86 -4.98 -2.63
C LYS A 89 -0.04 -4.95 -3.85
N ILE A 90 -1.00 -4.03 -3.86
CA ILE A 90 -1.96 -3.94 -4.95
C ILE A 90 -2.10 -2.50 -5.43
N LYS A 91 -2.06 -2.34 -6.75
CA LYS A 91 -2.31 -1.08 -7.43
C LYS A 91 -3.57 -1.18 -8.28
N PHE A 92 -4.43 -0.18 -8.21
CA PHE A 92 -5.77 -0.16 -8.81
C PHE A 92 -6.68 -1.33 -8.36
N PRO A 93 -6.78 -1.66 -7.06
CA PRO A 93 -7.69 -2.73 -6.62
C PRO A 93 -9.15 -2.41 -6.96
N SER A 94 -9.95 -3.44 -7.22
CA SER A 94 -11.41 -3.31 -7.25
C SER A 94 -11.98 -3.11 -5.83
N GLU A 95 -13.27 -2.78 -5.74
CA GLU A 95 -13.98 -2.68 -4.46
C GLU A 95 -13.93 -4.00 -3.68
N ASN A 96 -14.33 -5.11 -4.33
CA ASN A 96 -14.35 -6.44 -3.72
C ASN A 96 -12.97 -6.87 -3.22
N GLN A 97 -11.93 -6.62 -4.02
CA GLN A 97 -10.55 -6.92 -3.64
C GLN A 97 -10.11 -6.14 -2.39
N LEU A 98 -10.52 -4.87 -2.27
CA LEU A 98 -10.18 -4.09 -1.10
C LEU A 98 -10.99 -4.52 0.14
N LEU A 99 -12.25 -4.91 -0.02
CA LEU A 99 -13.07 -5.49 1.06
C LEU A 99 -12.52 -6.84 1.55
N CYS A 100 -11.86 -7.62 0.69
CA CYS A 100 -11.22 -8.88 1.09
C CYS A 100 -10.19 -8.69 2.21
N VAL A 101 -9.53 -7.53 2.28
CA VAL A 101 -8.46 -7.23 3.24
C VAL A 101 -8.92 -7.42 4.68
N ASP A 102 -10.17 -7.05 5.00
CA ASP A 102 -10.72 -7.18 6.36
C ASP A 102 -10.83 -8.64 6.81
N ARG A 103 -10.90 -9.58 5.85
CA ARG A 103 -10.98 -11.02 6.11
C ARG A 103 -9.60 -11.71 6.19
N MET A 104 -8.51 -11.00 5.90
CA MET A 104 -7.16 -11.57 5.85
C MET A 104 -6.48 -11.58 7.23
N SER A 105 -6.85 -12.56 8.06
CA SER A 105 -6.36 -12.69 9.44
C SER A 105 -4.84 -12.81 9.60
N ARG A 106 -4.12 -13.23 8.54
CA ARG A 106 -2.66 -13.41 8.54
C ARG A 106 -1.88 -12.24 7.95
N LEU A 107 -2.57 -11.22 7.45
CA LEU A 107 -1.94 -10.10 6.74
C LEU A 107 -1.04 -9.31 7.69
N ARG A 108 0.25 -9.23 7.36
CA ARG A 108 1.30 -8.53 8.11
C ARG A 108 1.73 -7.23 7.44
N SER A 109 1.66 -7.19 6.11
CA SER A 109 2.07 -6.06 5.29
C SER A 109 1.04 -5.79 4.21
N LEU A 110 0.56 -4.55 4.12
CA LEU A 110 -0.40 -4.11 3.13
C LEU A 110 0.06 -2.83 2.44
N GLN A 111 0.09 -2.83 1.10
CA GLN A 111 0.21 -1.64 0.28
C GLN A 111 -0.98 -1.52 -0.67
N VAL A 112 -1.69 -0.39 -0.61
CA VAL A 112 -2.82 -0.08 -1.48
C VAL A 112 -2.54 1.25 -2.19
N LEU A 113 -2.44 1.20 -3.52
CA LEU A 113 -2.16 2.36 -4.34
C LEU A 113 -3.27 2.61 -5.36
N ASP A 114 -3.62 3.88 -5.53
CA ASP A 114 -4.49 4.37 -6.60
C ASP A 114 -5.85 3.66 -6.69
N TYR A 115 -6.52 3.38 -5.56
CA TYR A 115 -7.92 2.94 -5.55
C TYR A 115 -8.83 4.00 -6.21
N GLN A 116 -9.78 3.54 -7.04
CA GLN A 116 -10.67 4.39 -7.83
C GLN A 116 -12.17 4.03 -7.75
N GLY A 117 -12.54 3.12 -6.85
CA GLY A 117 -13.94 2.72 -6.63
C GLY A 117 -14.71 3.70 -5.73
N PRO A 118 -15.95 3.38 -5.36
CA PRO A 118 -16.73 4.18 -4.41
C PRO A 118 -16.02 4.34 -3.06
N ASN A 119 -16.35 5.36 -2.27
CA ASN A 119 -15.75 5.47 -0.94
C ASN A 119 -16.23 4.35 -0.02
N LEU A 120 -15.28 3.65 0.62
CA LEU A 120 -15.55 2.56 1.54
C LEU A 120 -15.28 2.96 2.99
N SER A 121 -15.93 2.25 3.90
CA SER A 121 -15.69 2.33 5.34
C SER A 121 -15.42 0.94 5.90
N PHE A 122 -14.32 0.83 6.64
CA PHE A 122 -13.87 -0.37 7.33
C PHE A 122 -14.21 -0.26 8.83
N ALA A 123 -14.69 -1.36 9.40
CA ALA A 123 -14.84 -1.50 10.84
C ALA A 123 -13.45 -1.67 11.49
N PRO A 124 -13.32 -1.41 12.81
CA PRO A 124 -12.12 -1.79 13.56
C PRO A 124 -11.80 -3.28 13.39
N SER A 125 -10.62 -3.57 12.84
CA SER A 125 -10.22 -4.93 12.56
C SER A 125 -9.98 -5.70 13.86
N GLN A 126 -10.48 -6.93 13.90
CA GLN A 126 -10.19 -7.87 14.99
C GLN A 126 -8.83 -8.56 14.81
N HIS A 127 -8.16 -8.31 13.68
CA HIS A 127 -6.88 -8.92 13.35
C HIS A 127 -5.72 -8.03 13.81
N THR A 128 -4.80 -8.62 14.57
CA THR A 128 -3.65 -7.91 15.16
C THR A 128 -2.33 -8.17 14.43
N ALA A 129 -2.39 -8.88 13.31
CA ALA A 129 -1.21 -9.30 12.56
C ALA A 129 -0.59 -8.17 11.72
N LEU A 130 -1.39 -7.20 11.26
CA LEU A 130 -0.93 -6.15 10.36
C LEU A 130 0.03 -5.20 11.09
N ARG A 131 1.28 -5.12 10.63
CA ARG A 131 2.32 -4.27 11.23
C ARG A 131 2.75 -3.13 10.31
N TRP A 132 2.63 -3.32 9.01
CA TRP A 132 3.07 -2.35 8.02
C TRP A 132 1.92 -2.04 7.07
N LEU A 133 1.61 -0.75 6.92
CA LEU A 133 0.56 -0.24 6.04
C LEU A 133 1.10 0.88 5.15
N SER A 134 0.88 0.79 3.85
CA SER A 134 1.19 1.84 2.88
C SER A 134 -0.05 2.19 2.06
N VAL A 135 -0.36 3.48 1.99
CA VAL A 135 -1.54 3.99 1.31
C VAL A 135 -1.22 5.25 0.52
N ALA A 136 -1.88 5.40 -0.63
CA ALA A 136 -1.81 6.61 -1.44
C ALA A 136 -3.04 7.49 -1.22
N PHE A 137 -2.83 8.73 -0.79
CA PHE A 137 -3.94 9.66 -0.55
C PHE A 137 -4.22 10.47 -1.79
N ASN A 138 -5.16 10.01 -2.62
CA ASN A 138 -5.82 10.91 -3.57
C ASN A 138 -7.01 11.59 -2.89
N ALA A 139 -7.33 12.83 -3.28
CA ALA A 139 -8.34 13.66 -2.62
C ALA A 139 -9.74 13.04 -2.62
N VAL A 140 -10.08 12.26 -3.65
CA VAL A 140 -11.40 11.64 -3.81
C VAL A 140 -11.61 10.47 -2.83
N HIS A 141 -10.55 9.70 -2.58
CA HIS A 141 -10.60 8.46 -1.79
C HIS A 141 -9.85 8.56 -0.46
N LYS A 142 -9.51 9.77 -0.04
CA LYS A 142 -8.88 10.04 1.26
C LYS A 142 -9.66 9.39 2.40
N ASN A 143 -10.99 9.52 2.40
CA ASN A 143 -11.85 8.93 3.45
C ASN A 143 -11.72 7.41 3.52
N THR A 144 -11.65 6.74 2.37
CA THR A 144 -11.42 5.29 2.31
C THR A 144 -10.07 4.91 2.93
N MET A 145 -9.00 5.60 2.55
CA MET A 145 -7.66 5.31 3.11
C MET A 145 -7.57 5.63 4.60
N MET A 146 -8.20 6.72 5.05
CA MET A 146 -8.30 7.07 6.47
C MET A 146 -9.11 6.03 7.25
N SER A 147 -10.21 5.51 6.68
CA SER A 147 -10.98 4.45 7.29
C SER A 147 -10.17 3.16 7.42
N LEU A 148 -9.39 2.80 6.39
CA LEU A 148 -8.47 1.66 6.44
C LEU A 148 -7.39 1.84 7.53
N ILE A 149 -6.82 3.04 7.67
CA ILE A 149 -5.86 3.35 8.75
C ILE A 149 -6.52 3.15 10.13
N ARG A 150 -7.73 3.68 10.34
CA ARG A 150 -8.47 3.53 11.61
C ARG A 150 -8.77 2.08 11.92
N ALA A 151 -9.15 1.29 10.91
CA ALA A 151 -9.44 -0.12 11.08
C ALA A 151 -8.27 -0.90 11.71
N TYR A 152 -7.04 -0.54 11.36
CA TYR A 152 -5.83 -1.22 11.85
C TYR A 152 -4.98 -0.40 12.83
N ALA A 153 -5.55 0.66 13.42
CA ALA A 153 -4.81 1.59 14.29
C ALA A 153 -4.22 0.94 15.55
N SER A 154 -4.80 -0.18 16.00
CA SER A 154 -4.36 -0.95 17.16
C SER A 154 -3.16 -1.87 16.89
N SER A 155 -2.82 -2.14 15.63
CA SER A 155 -1.82 -3.14 15.26
C SER A 155 -0.66 -2.60 14.41
N VAL A 156 -0.94 -1.61 13.56
CA VAL A 156 0.04 -1.00 12.64
C VAL A 156 1.14 -0.29 13.43
N GLN A 157 2.38 -0.67 13.15
CA GLN A 157 3.59 -0.12 13.74
C GLN A 157 4.32 0.82 12.78
N GLU A 158 4.21 0.58 11.46
CA GLU A 158 4.76 1.43 10.43
C GLU A 158 3.69 1.83 9.41
N LEU A 159 3.51 3.14 9.24
CA LEU A 159 2.56 3.70 8.30
C LEU A 159 3.31 4.50 7.23
N TYR A 160 3.03 4.22 5.96
CA TYR A 160 3.59 4.93 4.81
C TYR A 160 2.44 5.65 4.11
N ILE A 161 2.59 6.95 3.90
CA ILE A 161 1.58 7.76 3.22
C ILE A 161 2.23 8.43 2.02
N ALA A 162 1.74 8.09 0.83
CA ALA A 162 2.13 8.80 -0.39
C ALA A 162 1.33 10.12 -0.47
N CYS A 163 2.01 11.25 -0.32
CA CYS A 163 1.42 12.58 -0.34
C CYS A 163 2.39 13.67 -0.83
N SER A 164 1.83 14.75 -1.35
CA SER A 164 2.58 15.92 -1.82
C SER A 164 2.87 16.91 -0.68
N VAL A 165 3.96 17.68 -0.85
CA VAL A 165 4.36 18.74 0.09
C VAL A 165 3.54 20.02 -0.15
N SER A 166 3.14 20.27 -1.40
CA SER A 166 2.37 21.46 -1.78
C SER A 166 1.35 21.15 -2.87
N GLU A 167 0.41 22.07 -3.05
CA GLU A 167 -0.65 21.98 -4.08
C GLU A 167 -0.15 22.16 -5.52
N ARG A 168 1.10 22.60 -5.71
CA ARG A 168 1.63 23.04 -7.01
C ARG A 168 1.78 21.92 -8.04
N ILE A 169 2.21 20.74 -7.60
CA ILE A 169 2.59 19.65 -8.52
C ILE A 169 1.48 18.61 -8.63
N ARG A 170 0.96 18.14 -7.49
CA ARG A 170 -0.16 17.19 -7.45
C ARG A 170 -1.16 17.61 -6.39
N LYS A 171 -2.01 18.58 -6.74
CA LYS A 171 -3.08 19.08 -5.87
C LYS A 171 -3.93 17.97 -5.24
N SER A 172 -4.22 16.90 -5.99
CA SER A 172 -5.00 15.76 -5.50
C SER A 172 -4.30 14.93 -4.42
N PHE A 173 -2.99 15.11 -4.22
CA PHE A 173 -2.19 14.42 -3.20
C PHE A 173 -1.73 15.36 -2.08
N TYR A 174 -2.15 16.63 -2.10
CA TYR A 174 -1.83 17.59 -1.06
C TYR A 174 -2.92 17.60 0.02
N HIS A 175 -2.53 17.28 1.26
CA HIS A 175 -3.44 17.14 2.40
C HIS A 175 -2.96 18.02 3.56
N PRO A 176 -3.39 19.30 3.64
CA PRO A 176 -2.92 20.23 4.67
C PRO A 176 -3.32 19.82 6.08
N ASN A 177 -4.47 19.16 6.24
CA ASN A 177 -5.02 18.76 7.54
C ASN A 177 -4.59 17.34 7.96
N LEU A 178 -3.59 16.76 7.28
CA LEU A 178 -3.16 15.37 7.51
C LEU A 178 -2.77 15.10 8.98
N ALA A 179 -2.22 16.10 9.66
CA ALA A 179 -1.84 15.98 11.07
C ALA A 179 -3.07 15.72 11.97
N ASP A 180 -4.13 16.50 11.80
CA ASP A 180 -5.38 16.37 12.58
C ASP A 180 -6.11 15.07 12.22
N ASP A 181 -6.14 14.74 10.93
CA ASP A 181 -6.74 13.50 10.45
C ASP A 181 -6.10 12.26 11.09
N LEU A 182 -4.77 12.24 11.17
CA LEU A 182 -4.01 11.13 11.78
C LEU A 182 -4.14 11.11 13.31
N ALA A 183 -4.16 12.28 13.97
CA ALA A 183 -4.39 12.37 15.41
C ALA A 183 -5.74 11.75 15.81
N ALA A 184 -6.77 11.94 14.98
CA ALA A 184 -8.09 11.36 15.18
C ALA A 184 -8.17 9.84 14.94
N CYS A 185 -7.09 9.17 14.51
CA CYS A 185 -7.12 7.75 14.20
C CYS A 185 -6.80 6.81 15.36
N GLY A 186 -6.38 7.32 16.53
CA GLY A 186 -6.06 6.45 17.68
C GLY A 186 -4.89 5.49 17.41
N LEU A 187 -3.84 5.98 16.76
CA LEU A 187 -2.67 5.20 16.28
C LEU A 187 -1.72 4.80 17.44
N HIS A 188 -2.22 4.02 18.40
CA HIS A 188 -1.50 3.70 19.65
C HIS A 188 -0.32 2.74 19.47
N ALA A 189 -0.36 1.87 18.44
CA ALA A 189 0.72 0.93 18.15
C ALA A 189 1.79 1.50 17.21
N LEU A 190 1.55 2.68 16.64
CA LEU A 190 2.40 3.28 15.63
C LEU A 190 3.75 3.64 16.24
N ARG A 191 4.83 3.29 15.54
CA ARG A 191 6.21 3.63 15.91
C ARG A 191 6.84 4.55 14.88
N ARG A 192 6.43 4.41 13.61
CA ARG A 192 7.01 5.16 12.52
C ARG A 192 5.97 5.55 11.48
N LEU A 193 5.94 6.84 11.15
CA LEU A 193 5.23 7.38 10.01
C LEU A 193 6.24 7.83 8.95
N VAL A 194 6.08 7.34 7.73
CA VAL A 194 6.91 7.69 6.58
C VAL A 194 6.06 8.41 5.54
N LEU A 195 6.47 9.63 5.19
CA LEU A 195 5.91 10.37 4.07
C LEU A 195 6.68 10.00 2.80
N GLU A 196 5.98 9.35 1.88
CA GLU A 196 6.48 9.01 0.55
C GLU A 196 6.09 10.11 -0.43
N ARG A 197 7.07 10.60 -1.19
CA ARG A 197 6.82 11.65 -2.18
C ARG A 197 6.72 11.05 -3.58
N PRO A 198 5.75 11.47 -4.39
CA PRO A 198 5.72 11.10 -5.80
C PRO A 198 7.05 11.45 -6.48
N ALA A 199 7.54 10.60 -7.37
CA ALA A 199 8.78 10.87 -8.10
C ALA A 199 8.74 12.19 -8.91
N SER A 200 7.54 12.64 -9.29
CA SER A 200 7.32 13.91 -9.97
C SER A 200 7.31 15.13 -9.03
N ASP A 201 7.29 14.92 -7.71
CA ASP A 201 7.23 15.94 -6.66
C ASP A 201 8.24 15.63 -5.55
N PRO A 202 9.55 15.52 -5.87
CA PRO A 202 10.57 15.24 -4.87
C PRO A 202 10.74 16.43 -3.91
N CYS A 203 11.28 16.17 -2.73
CA CYS A 203 11.52 17.23 -1.75
C CYS A 203 12.64 18.24 -2.11
N ALA A 204 13.35 18.07 -3.23
CA ALA A 204 14.60 18.79 -3.53
C ALA A 204 14.48 20.32 -3.36
N ASP A 205 13.42 20.92 -3.90
CA ASP A 205 13.20 22.38 -3.85
C ASP A 205 12.29 22.81 -2.67
N GLN A 206 11.86 21.87 -1.85
CA GLN A 206 10.85 22.07 -0.80
C GLN A 206 11.24 21.39 0.53
N VAL A 207 12.54 21.20 0.79
CA VAL A 207 13.03 20.50 1.99
C VAL A 207 12.51 21.16 3.26
N ALA A 208 12.56 22.49 3.36
CA ALA A 208 12.06 23.24 4.52
C ALA A 208 10.55 23.00 4.76
N SER A 209 9.74 23.06 3.69
CA SER A 209 8.31 22.79 3.76
C SER A 209 8.01 21.34 4.14
N CYS A 210 8.78 20.38 3.63
CA CYS A 210 8.66 18.97 3.99
C CYS A 210 9.01 18.75 5.46
N LEU A 211 10.10 19.33 5.96
CA LEU A 211 10.49 19.23 7.37
C LEU A 211 9.46 19.89 8.28
N LEU A 212 8.89 21.03 7.88
CA LEU A 212 7.79 21.66 8.59
C LEU A 212 6.57 20.73 8.66
N GLN A 213 6.17 20.12 7.54
CA GLN A 213 5.06 19.15 7.52
C GLN A 213 5.34 17.95 8.43
N CYS A 214 6.53 17.36 8.38
CA CYS A 214 6.92 16.26 9.28
C CYS A 214 6.83 16.67 10.75
N ARG A 215 7.32 17.87 11.10
CA ARG A 215 7.25 18.41 12.47
C ARG A 215 5.82 18.65 12.93
N THR A 216 4.98 19.24 12.07
CA THR A 216 3.56 19.47 12.37
C THR A 216 2.84 18.16 12.65
N ILE A 217 3.03 17.15 11.80
CA ILE A 217 2.44 15.83 12.03
C ILE A 217 3.00 15.17 13.30
N GLY A 218 4.32 15.24 13.51
CA GLY A 218 4.95 14.68 14.71
C GLY A 218 4.45 15.29 16.01
N ARG A 219 4.06 16.57 16.02
CA ARG A 219 3.43 17.24 17.18
C ARG A 219 2.02 16.74 17.48
N SER A 220 1.30 16.23 16.48
CA SER A 220 -0.07 15.73 16.62
C SER A 220 -0.13 14.23 16.94
N LEU A 221 1.00 13.53 16.89
CA LEU A 221 1.11 12.09 17.18
C LEU A 221 1.73 11.86 18.57
N PRO A 222 1.60 10.64 19.13
CA PRO A 222 2.29 10.28 20.36
C PRO A 222 3.81 10.52 20.26
N SER A 223 4.42 10.97 21.36
CA SER A 223 5.83 11.42 21.38
C SER A 223 6.86 10.36 20.98
N HIS A 224 6.51 9.08 21.03
CA HIS A 224 7.38 7.97 20.62
C HIS A 224 7.33 7.69 19.11
N VAL A 225 6.42 8.33 18.35
CA VAL A 225 6.29 8.11 16.91
C VAL A 225 7.33 8.90 16.15
N GLN A 226 8.15 8.20 15.37
CA GLN A 226 9.10 8.83 14.46
C GLN A 226 8.40 9.23 13.16
N VAL A 227 8.42 10.52 12.82
CA VAL A 227 7.90 11.02 11.53
C VAL A 227 9.05 11.40 10.61
N VAL A 228 9.17 10.73 9.46
CA VAL A 228 10.23 10.97 8.48
C VAL A 228 9.65 11.11 7.07
N CYS A 229 10.39 11.77 6.18
CA CYS A 229 10.14 11.71 4.75
C CYS A 229 11.23 10.85 4.09
N ILE A 230 10.83 9.91 3.22
CA ILE A 230 11.79 9.00 2.57
C ILE A 230 12.83 9.76 1.75
N SER A 231 12.40 10.79 1.00
CA SER A 231 13.29 11.58 0.13
C SER A 231 14.30 12.40 0.94
N CYS A 232 13.86 13.07 2.01
CA CYS A 232 14.76 13.88 2.84
C CYS A 232 15.68 13.05 3.72
N ASN A 233 15.22 11.89 4.19
CA ASN A 233 16.01 11.04 5.07
C ASN A 233 17.13 10.30 4.32
N LEU A 234 17.00 10.13 3.00
CA LEU A 234 18.06 9.63 2.12
C LEU A 234 19.14 10.68 1.86
N SER A 235 18.83 11.97 1.95
CA SER A 235 19.80 13.06 1.77
C SER A 235 20.73 13.28 2.98
N ALA A 236 20.51 12.58 4.08
CA ALA A 236 21.27 12.69 5.33
C ALA A 236 22.19 11.49 5.61
N LEU A 237 22.32 10.57 4.64
CA LEU A 237 23.23 9.41 4.67
C LEU A 237 24.31 9.55 3.59
#